data_AF-A0A074VRX5-F1
#
_entry.id   AF-A0A074VRX5-F1
#
_cell.length_a   1.000
_cell.length_b   1.000
_cell.length_c   1.000
_cell.angle_alpha   90.00
_cell.angle_beta   90.00
_cell.angle_gamma   90.00
#
_symmetry.space_group_name_H-M   'P 1'
#
loop_
_entity.id
_entity.type
_entity.pdbx_description
1 polymer ?
#
loop_
_entity_poly.entity_id
_entity_poly.type
_entity_poly.pdbx_seq_one_letter_code
_entity_poly.pdbx_strand_id
1 'polypeptide(L)'
;MRNAAVYAGLLATSFSALGHAMVNLTILSSVEDVHVGDHLLVEWATDQTYYLDFIFAKKERAGWSIAETLFEDRLTKAGQGNITVVVPDVESGREYALWMSGSEIDEPLGWSSLTKWFVVDGQHGDLKIQDTDRK
;
A
#
# COMPACT_ATOMS: atom_id res chain seq x y z
N MET A 1 28.39 -19.59 -2.24
CA MET A 1 26.92 -19.66 -2.06
C MET A 1 26.46 -18.36 -1.43
N ARG A 2 25.55 -17.66 -2.13
CA ARG A 2 24.62 -16.59 -1.73
C ARG A 2 25.07 -15.56 -0.68
N ASN A 3 25.48 -14.38 -1.15
CA ASN A 3 25.39 -13.14 -0.38
C ASN A 3 23.93 -12.69 -0.39
N ALA A 4 23.22 -12.84 0.73
CA ALA A 4 21.93 -12.20 0.93
C ALA A 4 22.21 -10.75 1.37
N ALA A 5 22.08 -9.81 0.45
CA ALA A 5 22.02 -8.39 0.81
C ALA A 5 20.65 -8.14 1.45
N VAL A 6 20.63 -7.98 2.77
CA VAL A 6 19.46 -7.52 3.51
C VAL A 6 19.30 -6.03 3.21
N TYR A 7 18.38 -5.68 2.32
CA TYR A 7 17.97 -4.30 2.12
C TYR A 7 17.08 -3.87 3.29
N ALA A 8 17.72 -3.48 4.40
CA ALA A 8 17.08 -2.71 5.45
C ALA A 8 16.96 -1.26 4.96
N GLY A 9 15.95 -0.98 4.14
CA GLY A 9 15.61 0.36 3.67
C GLY A 9 14.85 1.13 4.75
N LEU A 10 15.57 1.80 5.65
CA LEU A 10 14.98 2.80 6.53
C LEU A 10 14.64 4.04 5.69
N LEU A 11 13.36 4.22 5.31
CA LEU A 11 12.89 5.44 4.65
C LEU A 11 12.83 6.58 5.68
N ALA A 12 14.00 7.17 5.97
CA ALA A 12 14.10 8.44 6.65
C ALA A 12 14.08 9.56 5.61
N THR A 13 12.90 10.07 5.27
CA THR A 13 12.80 11.29 4.45
C THR A 13 11.72 12.23 4.98
N SER A 14 12.19 13.41 5.37
CA SER A 14 11.41 14.60 5.64
C SER A 14 10.86 15.13 4.31
N PHE A 15 9.57 15.42 4.22
CA PHE A 15 8.97 15.95 2.99
C PHE A 15 8.45 17.36 3.20
N SER A 16 9.00 18.27 2.40
CA SER A 16 8.46 19.59 2.13
C SER A 16 7.19 19.41 1.29
N ALA A 17 6.03 19.74 1.84
CA ALA A 17 4.88 20.03 0.99
C ALA A 17 5.24 21.24 0.12
N LEU A 18 5.08 21.15 -1.21
CA LEU A 18 4.68 22.25 -2.12
C LEU A 18 4.80 21.81 -3.59
N GLY A 19 3.63 21.65 -4.21
CA GLY A 19 3.44 21.33 -5.62
C GLY A 19 2.13 20.57 -5.73
N HIS A 20 1.04 21.25 -6.13
CA HIS A 20 -0.29 20.68 -6.24
C HIS A 20 -0.37 19.63 -7.36
N ALA A 21 0.21 18.44 -7.17
CA ALA A 21 -0.24 17.27 -7.91
C ALA A 21 -1.63 16.92 -7.37
N MET A 22 -2.67 17.06 -8.19
CA MET A 22 -4.05 16.76 -7.78
C MET A 22 -4.30 15.25 -7.76
N VAL A 23 -3.51 14.49 -7.00
CA VAL A 23 -3.76 13.05 -6.84
C VAL A 23 -4.65 12.81 -5.63
N ASN A 24 -5.92 12.57 -5.92
CA ASN A 24 -6.89 12.14 -4.92
C ASN A 24 -6.82 10.60 -4.81
N LEU A 25 -6.00 10.10 -3.88
CA LEU A 25 -5.96 8.67 -3.56
C LEU A 25 -7.11 8.37 -2.60
N THR A 26 -8.10 7.62 -3.06
CA THR A 26 -9.26 7.26 -2.26
C THR A 26 -9.35 5.74 -2.13
N ILE A 27 -9.44 5.26 -0.89
CA ILE A 27 -9.90 3.89 -0.62
C ILE A 27 -11.42 3.96 -0.63
N LEU A 28 -12.07 3.29 -1.59
CA LEU A 28 -13.53 3.32 -1.70
C LEU A 28 -14.22 2.48 -0.62
N SER A 29 -13.54 1.50 -0.05
CA SER A 29 -14.04 0.73 1.08
C SER A 29 -13.74 1.48 2.39
N SER A 30 -14.78 1.87 3.12
CA SER A 30 -14.64 2.31 4.52
C SER A 30 -14.25 1.08 5.34
N VAL A 31 -12.97 0.74 5.35
CA VAL A 31 -12.50 -0.46 6.03
C VAL A 31 -12.28 -0.08 7.50
N GLU A 32 -13.36 -0.19 8.29
CA GLU A 32 -13.25 -0.14 9.75
C GLU A 32 -12.48 -1.37 10.26
N ASP A 33 -12.59 -2.52 9.59
CA ASP A 33 -11.89 -3.77 9.90
C ASP A 33 -11.28 -4.40 8.64
N VAL A 34 -9.95 -4.33 8.49
CA VAL A 34 -9.20 -4.96 7.39
C VAL A 34 -8.63 -6.30 7.86
N HIS A 35 -8.82 -7.37 7.08
CA HIS A 35 -8.28 -8.69 7.38
C HIS A 35 -7.26 -9.14 6.33
N VAL A 36 -6.35 -10.03 6.72
CA VAL A 36 -5.49 -10.73 5.76
C VAL A 36 -6.34 -11.43 4.69
N GLY A 37 -5.97 -11.24 3.43
CA GLY A 37 -6.69 -11.76 2.27
C GLY A 37 -7.86 -10.91 1.79
N ASP A 38 -8.21 -9.81 2.48
CA ASP A 38 -9.25 -8.91 1.99
C ASP A 38 -8.85 -8.26 0.66
N HIS A 39 -9.85 -7.94 -0.15
CA HIS A 39 -9.68 -7.26 -1.43
C HIS A 39 -10.03 -5.79 -1.30
N LEU A 40 -9.04 -4.91 -1.33
CA LEU A 40 -9.20 -3.46 -1.24
C LEU A 40 -9.19 -2.85 -2.64
N LEU A 41 -10.29 -2.21 -3.04
CA LEU A 41 -10.33 -1.40 -4.26
C LEU A 41 -9.74 -0.02 -3.97
N VAL A 42 -8.67 0.30 -4.67
CA VAL A 42 -7.97 1.57 -4.58
C VAL A 42 -8.15 2.31 -5.90
N GLU A 43 -8.57 3.57 -5.82
CA GLU A 43 -8.71 4.43 -6.98
C GLU A 43 -7.83 5.67 -6.83
N TRP A 44 -7.30 6.14 -7.95
CA TRP A 44 -6.55 7.37 -8.04
C TRP A 44 -6.86 8.09 -9.35
N ALA A 45 -6.56 9.39 -9.38
CA ALA A 45 -6.58 10.18 -10.59
C ALA A 45 -5.26 10.95 -10.69
N THR A 46 -4.65 10.95 -11.87
CA THR A 46 -3.50 11.80 -12.19
C THR A 46 -3.88 12.84 -13.23
N ASP A 47 -3.33 14.03 -13.12
CA ASP A 47 -3.49 15.14 -14.07
C ASP A 47 -2.54 15.05 -15.27
N GLN A 48 -1.42 14.35 -15.11
CA GLN A 48 -0.44 14.10 -16.17
C GLN A 48 0.10 12.66 -16.14
N THR A 49 1.06 12.39 -17.03
CA THR A 49 1.69 11.06 -17.12
C THR A 49 2.84 10.97 -16.11
N TYR A 50 2.82 9.93 -15.29
CA TYR A 50 3.79 9.70 -14.21
C TYR A 50 4.37 8.28 -14.31
N TYR A 51 5.57 8.08 -13.76
CA TYR A 51 5.97 6.78 -13.24
C TYR A 51 5.45 6.66 -11.82
N LEU A 52 4.65 5.63 -11.56
CA LEU A 52 4.04 5.40 -10.25
C LEU A 52 4.70 4.24 -9.53
N ASP A 53 4.93 4.46 -8.24
CA ASP A 53 5.25 3.40 -7.28
C ASP A 53 4.09 3.26 -6.31
N PHE A 54 3.77 2.03 -5.96
CA PHE A 54 2.69 1.73 -5.03
C PHE A 54 3.08 0.63 -4.07
N ILE A 55 2.99 0.94 -2.78
CA ILE A 55 3.44 0.06 -1.70
C ILE A 55 2.36 -0.10 -0.63
N PHE A 56 2.36 -1.28 -0.02
CA PHE A 56 1.71 -1.54 1.25
C PHE A 56 2.70 -1.19 2.37
N ALA A 57 2.39 -0.16 3.14
CA ALA A 57 3.29 0.40 4.15
C ALA A 57 2.89 -0.01 5.57
N LYS A 58 3.87 -0.30 6.41
CA LYS A 58 3.71 -0.59 7.84
C LYS A 58 4.16 0.59 8.69
N LYS A 59 3.40 0.90 9.73
CA LYS A 59 3.80 1.89 10.72
C LYS A 59 4.90 1.32 11.62
N GLU A 60 6.02 2.03 11.69
CA GLU A 60 7.12 1.79 12.60
C GLU A 60 7.30 2.96 13.57
N ARG A 61 8.13 2.77 14.60
CA ARG A 61 8.41 3.85 15.58
C ARG A 61 8.97 5.12 14.93
N ALA A 62 9.74 4.98 13.85
CA ALA A 62 10.42 6.08 13.17
C ALA A 62 9.67 6.64 11.95
N GLY A 63 8.47 6.12 11.64
CA GLY A 63 7.73 6.51 10.44
C GLY A 63 7.04 5.33 9.77
N TRP A 64 7.11 5.26 8.45
CA TRP A 64 6.54 4.17 7.66
C TRP A 64 7.67 3.36 7.01
N SER A 65 7.48 2.05 6.93
CA SER A 65 8.37 1.12 6.22
C SER A 65 7.59 0.36 5.15
N ILE A 66 8.29 -0.16 4.15
CA ILE A 66 7.70 -1.01 3.12
C ILE A 66 7.42 -2.38 3.74
N ALA A 67 6.15 -2.80 3.72
CA ALA A 67 5.77 -4.18 4.04
C ALA A 67 5.69 -5.03 2.75
N GLU A 68 5.14 -4.46 1.68
CA GLU A 68 5.12 -5.07 0.36
C GLU A 68 5.17 -4.00 -0.74
N THR A 69 5.93 -4.27 -1.81
CA THR A 69 5.86 -3.49 -3.05
C THR A 69 4.80 -4.09 -3.96
N LEU A 70 3.77 -3.32 -4.31
CA LEU A 70 2.71 -3.77 -5.22
C LEU A 70 3.10 -3.57 -6.68
N PHE A 71 3.71 -2.43 -7.00
CA PHE A 71 4.43 -2.17 -8.25
C PHE A 71 5.37 -0.98 -8.10
N GLU A 72 6.37 -0.91 -8.98
CA GLU A 72 7.35 0.18 -9.11
C GLU A 72 7.48 0.59 -10.58
N ASP A 73 7.88 1.83 -10.83
CA ASP A 73 8.15 2.42 -12.14
C ASP A 73 7.03 2.19 -13.17
N ARG A 74 5.78 2.18 -12.72
CA ARG A 74 4.64 1.94 -13.60
C ARG A 74 4.26 3.21 -14.35
N LEU A 75 4.59 3.25 -15.63
CA LEU A 75 4.14 4.32 -16.52
C LEU A 75 2.61 4.37 -16.58
N THR A 76 2.04 5.47 -16.09
CA THR A 76 0.61 5.70 -16.00
C THR A 76 0.26 7.01 -16.69
N LYS A 77 -0.61 6.94 -17.70
CA LYS A 77 -1.11 8.13 -18.40
C LYS A 77 -2.02 8.94 -17.49
N ALA A 78 -2.12 10.24 -17.77
CA ALA A 78 -3.12 11.12 -17.18
C ALA A 78 -4.53 10.50 -17.21
N GLY A 79 -5.26 10.63 -16.12
CA GLY A 79 -6.62 10.12 -15.96
C GLY A 79 -6.80 9.25 -14.73
N GLN A 80 -7.87 8.45 -14.75
CA GLN A 80 -8.25 7.58 -13.64
C GLN A 80 -7.50 6.25 -13.71
N GLY A 81 -7.12 5.74 -12.55
CA GLY A 81 -6.55 4.42 -12.37
C GLY A 81 -7.16 3.71 -11.16
N ASN A 82 -7.11 2.39 -11.18
CA ASN A 82 -7.49 1.59 -10.04
C ASN A 82 -6.67 0.29 -9.97
N ILE A 83 -6.66 -0.30 -8.78
CA ILE A 83 -6.12 -1.64 -8.55
C ILE A 83 -6.88 -2.29 -7.40
N THR A 84 -7.07 -3.60 -7.50
CA THR A 84 -7.48 -4.42 -6.36
C THR A 84 -6.22 -4.91 -5.66
N VAL A 85 -6.03 -4.47 -4.42
CA VAL A 85 -4.96 -4.95 -3.55
C VAL A 85 -5.51 -6.10 -2.71
N VAL A 86 -4.82 -7.24 -2.74
CA VAL A 86 -5.09 -8.31 -1.77
C VAL A 86 -4.24 -8.02 -0.54
N VAL A 87 -4.86 -7.94 0.64
CA VAL A 87 -4.14 -7.65 1.88
C VAL A 87 -3.16 -8.80 2.15
N PRO A 88 -1.84 -8.51 2.22
CA PRO A 88 -0.84 -9.55 2.41
C PRO A 88 -0.89 -10.20 3.79
N ASP A 89 -0.25 -11.36 3.91
CA ASP A 89 -0.01 -12.02 5.19
C ASP A 89 1.00 -11.21 6.02
N VAL A 90 0.48 -10.41 6.95
CA VAL A 90 1.25 -9.46 7.77
C VAL A 90 0.90 -9.58 9.25
N GLU A 91 1.77 -9.03 10.09
CA GLU A 91 1.59 -9.03 11.54
C GLU A 91 0.27 -8.35 11.96
N SER A 92 -0.60 -9.12 12.61
CA SER A 92 -1.89 -8.63 13.08
C SER A 92 -1.75 -7.56 14.17
N GLY A 93 -2.73 -6.66 14.25
CA GLY A 93 -2.76 -5.61 15.27
C GLY A 93 -1.75 -4.48 15.05
N ARG A 94 -1.14 -4.41 13.86
CA ARG A 94 -0.26 -3.30 13.44
C ARG A 94 -1.00 -2.33 12.53
N GLU A 95 -0.57 -1.08 12.53
CA GLU A 95 -1.08 -0.04 11.63
C GLU A 95 -0.40 -0.16 10.25
N TYR A 96 -1.21 -0.14 9.21
CA TYR A 96 -0.82 -0.19 7.81
C TYR A 96 -1.49 0.93 7.02
N ALA A 97 -0.95 1.23 5.85
CA ALA A 97 -1.52 2.17 4.90
C ALA A 97 -1.11 1.80 3.47
N LEU A 98 -1.84 2.33 2.49
CA LEU A 98 -1.45 2.26 1.09
C LEU A 98 -0.77 3.57 0.73
N TRP A 99 0.43 3.48 0.17
CA TRP A 99 1.24 4.63 -0.17
C TRP A 99 1.52 4.60 -1.66
N MET A 100 1.10 5.66 -2.35
CA MET A 100 1.43 5.89 -3.74
C MET A 100 2.38 7.07 -3.89
N SER A 101 3.41 6.93 -4.71
CA SER A 101 4.25 8.03 -5.15
C SER A 101 4.31 8.10 -6.66
N GLY A 102 4.54 9.30 -7.18
CA GLY A 102 4.73 9.52 -8.59
C GLY A 102 5.93 10.41 -8.86
N SER A 103 6.66 10.09 -9.92
CA SER A 103 7.69 10.95 -10.48
C SER A 103 7.29 11.37 -11.90
N GLU A 104 7.46 12.65 -12.20
CA GLU A 104 7.23 13.16 -13.55
C GLU A 104 8.30 12.63 -14.51
N ILE A 105 7.93 12.48 -15.78
CA ILE A 105 8.85 11.95 -16.81
C ILE A 105 9.90 13.01 -17.17
N ASP A 106 9.47 14.26 -17.31
CA ASP A 106 10.26 15.34 -17.88
C ASP A 106 10.80 16.32 -16.83
N GLU A 107 10.31 16.24 -15.59
CA GLU A 107 10.73 17.09 -14.48
C GLU A 107 11.13 16.26 -13.25
N PRO A 108 12.11 16.69 -12.45
CA PRO A 108 12.50 16.00 -11.23
C PRO A 108 11.49 16.19 -10.08
N LEU A 109 10.28 16.66 -10.39
CA LEU A 109 9.23 16.86 -9.41
C LEU A 109 8.51 15.52 -9.17
N GLY A 110 8.30 15.22 -7.89
CA GLY A 110 7.60 14.03 -7.45
C GLY A 110 6.62 14.37 -6.35
N TRP A 111 5.65 13.50 -6.16
CA TRP A 111 4.62 13.62 -5.14
C TRP A 111 4.44 12.27 -4.42
N SER A 112 3.84 12.33 -3.24
CA SER A 112 3.42 11.14 -2.51
C SER A 112 2.05 11.38 -1.86
N SER A 113 1.22 10.33 -1.87
CA SER A 113 -0.09 10.32 -1.23
C SER A 113 -0.23 9.04 -0.42
N LEU A 114 -0.52 9.22 0.86
CA LEU A 114 -0.75 8.14 1.81
C LEU A 114 -2.23 8.10 2.14
N THR A 115 -2.83 6.92 2.08
CA THR A 115 -4.22 6.75 2.53
C THR A 115 -4.36 7.02 4.02
N LYS A 116 -5.61 7.08 4.51
CA LYS A 116 -5.83 6.84 5.93
C LYS A 116 -5.24 5.48 6.32
N TRP A 117 -4.65 5.43 7.50
CA TRP A 117 -4.13 4.21 8.07
C TRP A 117 -5.27 3.33 8.60
N PHE A 118 -5.02 2.03 8.66
CA PHE A 118 -5.94 1.01 9.14
C PHE A 118 -5.16 -0.08 9.90
N VAL A 119 -5.85 -0.86 10.72
CA VAL A 119 -5.26 -2.02 11.41
C VAL A 119 -5.63 -3.28 10.65
N VAL A 120 -4.66 -4.18 10.47
CA VAL A 120 -4.92 -5.50 9.86
C VAL A 120 -5.12 -6.54 10.96
N ASP A 121 -6.21 -7.29 10.90
CA ASP A 121 -6.43 -8.47 11.73
C ASP A 121 -6.04 -9.76 10.97
N GLY A 122 -5.45 -10.72 11.69
CA GLY A 122 -4.95 -11.98 11.16
C GLY A 122 -6.03 -13.04 10.98
N GLN A 123 -7.29 -12.74 11.25
CA GLN A 123 -8.36 -13.73 11.13
C GLN A 123 -8.80 -13.89 9.67
N HIS A 124 -8.03 -14.65 8.90
CA HIS A 124 -8.65 -15.50 7.89
C HIS A 124 -8.97 -16.83 8.58
N GLY A 125 -10.26 -17.14 8.69
CA GLY A 125 -10.79 -18.19 9.53
C GLY A 125 -10.02 -19.52 9.44
N ASP A 126 -9.46 -19.92 10.58
CA ASP A 126 -9.47 -21.32 11.01
C ASP A 126 -10.94 -21.76 11.08
N LEU A 127 -11.57 -22.00 9.92
CA LEU A 127 -12.68 -22.93 9.82
C LEU A 127 -12.10 -24.29 10.19
N LYS A 128 -11.97 -24.53 11.49
CA LYS A 128 -11.92 -25.88 12.03
C LYS A 128 -13.16 -26.57 11.47
N ILE A 129 -12.97 -27.40 10.46
CA ILE A 129 -13.93 -28.41 10.07
C ILE A 129 -14.15 -29.21 11.36
N GLN A 130 -15.25 -28.91 12.06
CA GLN A 130 -15.75 -29.79 13.09
C GLN A 130 -16.16 -31.06 12.34
N ASP A 131 -15.25 -32.02 12.37
CA ASP A 131 -15.53 -33.41 12.04
C ASP A 131 -16.69 -33.83 12.94
N THR A 132 -17.90 -33.71 12.39
CA THR A 132 -19.10 -34.14 13.09
C THR A 132 -19.25 -35.61 12.78
N ASP A 133 -18.52 -36.38 13.57
CA ASP A 133 -18.65 -37.81 13.76
C ASP A 133 -20.14 -38.20 13.76
N ARG A 134 -20.62 -38.79 12.67
CA ARG A 134 -21.93 -39.45 12.63
C ARG A 134 -21.71 -40.96 12.66
N LYS A 135 -21.95 -41.48 13.87
CA LYS A 135 -22.33 -42.86 14.17
C LYS A 135 -23.38 -43.41 13.20
#